data_AF-G2Q629-F1
#
_entry.id   AF-G2Q629-F1
#
_cell.length_a   1.000
_cell.length_b   1.000
_cell.length_c   1.000
_cell.angle_alpha   90.00
_cell.angle_beta   90.00
_cell.angle_gamma   90.00
#
_symmetry.space_group_name_H-M   'P 1'
#
loop_
_entity.id
_entity.type
_entity.pdbx_description
1 polymer ?
#
loop_
_entity_poly.entity_id
_entity_poly.type
_entity_poly.pdbx_seq_one_letter_code
_entity_poly.pdbx_strand_id
1 'polypeptide(L)'
;LPPSPLPRDPVAHAAGRRFNGADLDPKYVAPQFRGEEPNPAGFENGKTYYGSCHCEAVTTAVRLDGSLEDGTYKGLLLECNCSFCRQGYAWVYPTSKQIAIEGRDNVFYYTFADRCWRKMFCKMCGENIGTEPNPDLTEEEVAALPRLKREFRAEHSDINSINLRTINGLDVKQLKLRREDGWNNLKPQYVYP
;
A
#
# COMPACT_ATOMS: atom_id res chain seq x y z
N LEU A 1 12.16 -6.40 -29.15
CA LEU A 1 11.43 -7.60 -29.62
C LEU A 1 9.94 -7.31 -29.47
N PRO A 2 9.08 -7.55 -30.49
CA PRO A 2 7.65 -7.47 -30.26
C PRO A 2 7.25 -8.56 -29.25
N PRO A 3 6.25 -8.32 -28.38
CA PRO A 3 5.78 -9.36 -27.47
C PRO A 3 5.26 -10.54 -28.28
N SER A 4 5.70 -11.74 -27.91
CA SER A 4 5.15 -12.99 -28.43
C SER A 4 3.63 -12.95 -28.28
N PRO A 5 2.84 -13.25 -29.34
CA PRO A 5 1.41 -13.30 -29.20
C PRO A 5 1.07 -14.41 -28.19
N LEU A 6 0.55 -14.01 -27.02
CA LEU A 6 -0.06 -14.96 -26.09
C LEU A 6 -1.02 -15.85 -26.90
N PRO A 7 -1.06 -17.17 -26.64
CA PRO A 7 -2.05 -18.04 -27.28
C PRO A 7 -3.43 -17.54 -26.88
N ARG A 8 -4.07 -16.80 -27.80
CA ARG A 8 -5.45 -16.35 -27.66
C ARG A 8 -6.33 -17.53 -28.03
N ASP A 9 -6.54 -18.42 -27.07
CA ASP A 9 -7.78 -19.18 -27.03
C ASP A 9 -8.75 -18.46 -26.07
N PRO A 10 -9.58 -17.53 -26.58
CA PRO A 10 -10.56 -16.82 -25.76
C PRO A 10 -11.67 -17.74 -25.19
N VAL A 11 -11.71 -19.03 -25.59
CA VAL A 11 -12.82 -19.95 -25.27
C VAL A 11 -12.57 -20.77 -24.00
N ALA A 12 -11.31 -20.94 -23.56
CA ALA A 12 -11.00 -21.73 -22.37
C ALA A 12 -11.51 -21.10 -21.04
N HIS A 13 -11.71 -19.78 -21.00
CA HIS A 13 -12.22 -19.08 -19.81
C HIS A 13 -13.74 -19.21 -19.63
N ALA A 14 -14.48 -19.64 -20.65
CA ALA A 14 -15.93 -19.77 -20.59
C ALA A 14 -16.41 -21.03 -19.84
N ALA A 15 -15.51 -21.95 -19.48
CA ALA A 15 -15.85 -23.27 -18.90
C ALA A 15 -15.86 -23.32 -17.35
N GLY A 16 -15.93 -22.18 -16.66
CA GLY A 16 -16.06 -22.14 -15.19
C GLY A 16 -14.81 -22.57 -14.40
N ARG A 17 -13.68 -22.83 -15.07
CA ARG A 17 -12.39 -23.06 -14.40
C ARG A 17 -11.82 -21.73 -13.91
N ARG A 18 -11.39 -21.67 -12.66
CA ARG A 18 -10.71 -20.49 -12.11
C ARG A 18 -9.46 -20.20 -12.93
N PHE A 19 -9.33 -18.98 -13.42
CA PHE A 19 -8.12 -18.52 -14.11
C PHE A 19 -7.02 -18.23 -13.09
N ASN A 20 -5.88 -18.90 -13.23
CA ASN A 20 -4.68 -18.62 -12.45
C ASN A 20 -3.61 -18.00 -13.38
N GLY A 21 -3.45 -16.68 -13.29
CA GLY A 21 -2.46 -15.96 -14.09
C GLY A 21 -1.02 -16.40 -13.82
N ALA A 22 -0.70 -16.94 -12.64
CA ALA A 22 0.64 -17.41 -12.30
C ALA A 22 1.07 -18.67 -13.09
N ASP A 23 0.09 -19.39 -13.66
CA ASP A 23 0.35 -20.58 -14.48
C ASP A 23 0.76 -20.21 -15.91
N LEU A 24 0.53 -18.96 -16.35
CA LEU A 24 0.94 -18.49 -17.67
C LEU A 24 2.44 -18.23 -17.74
N ASP A 25 3.02 -18.53 -18.90
CA ASP A 25 4.39 -18.15 -19.25
C ASP A 25 4.42 -16.84 -20.06
N PRO A 26 5.47 -16.01 -19.92
CA PRO A 26 6.60 -16.21 -19.00
C PRO A 26 6.17 -16.00 -17.53
N LYS A 27 6.77 -16.79 -16.63
CA LYS A 27 6.54 -16.65 -15.20
C LYS A 27 6.93 -15.25 -14.72
N TYR A 28 6.10 -14.68 -13.86
CA TYR A 28 6.41 -13.43 -13.18
C TYR A 28 7.67 -13.61 -12.32
N VAL A 29 8.62 -12.70 -12.48
CA VAL A 29 9.81 -12.60 -11.64
C VAL A 29 9.65 -11.35 -10.78
N ALA A 30 9.66 -11.54 -9.46
CA ALA A 30 9.52 -10.44 -8.53
C ALA A 30 10.69 -9.44 -8.66
N PRO A 31 10.41 -8.13 -8.77
CA PRO A 31 11.45 -7.11 -8.77
C PRO A 31 12.23 -7.15 -7.46
N GLN A 32 13.55 -6.98 -7.56
CA GLN A 32 14.44 -6.94 -6.41
C GLN A 32 14.49 -5.54 -5.81
N PHE A 33 14.35 -5.46 -4.49
CA PHE A 33 14.71 -4.26 -3.75
C PHE A 33 16.24 -4.16 -3.64
N ARG A 34 16.80 -2.97 -3.89
CA ARG A 34 18.27 -2.75 -3.91
C ARG A 34 18.75 -1.65 -2.95
N GLY A 35 17.84 -1.06 -2.20
CA GLY A 35 18.16 -0.04 -1.20
C GLY A 35 18.67 -0.64 0.10
N GLU A 36 18.93 0.22 1.09
CA GLU A 36 19.23 -0.21 2.46
C GLU A 36 17.96 -0.79 3.11
N GLU A 37 18.08 -2.00 3.66
CA GLU A 37 16.95 -2.63 4.35
C GLU A 37 16.68 -1.95 5.69
N PRO A 38 15.41 -1.85 6.13
CA PRO A 38 15.05 -1.30 7.42
C PRO A 38 15.34 -2.30 8.56
N ASN A 39 16.62 -2.63 8.79
CA ASN A 39 17.05 -3.58 9.81
C ASN A 39 18.16 -2.99 10.73
N PRO A 40 17.98 -2.99 12.06
CA PRO A 40 16.79 -3.42 12.80
C PRO A 40 15.69 -2.35 12.80
N ALA A 41 14.46 -2.77 12.57
CA ALA A 41 13.28 -1.90 12.66
C ALA A 41 12.73 -1.74 14.10
N GLY A 42 13.59 -1.93 15.11
CA GLY A 42 13.21 -1.92 16.53
C GLY A 42 12.87 -3.30 17.13
N PHE A 43 13.04 -4.38 16.38
CA PHE A 43 12.87 -5.78 16.82
C PHE A 43 13.83 -6.69 16.06
N GLU A 44 14.30 -7.77 16.71
CA GLU A 44 15.27 -8.71 16.14
C GLU A 44 14.60 -9.74 15.21
N ASN A 45 13.53 -10.38 15.68
CA ASN A 45 12.86 -11.49 15.01
C ASN A 45 11.66 -11.02 14.18
N GLY A 46 11.92 -10.40 13.03
CA GLY A 46 10.89 -9.98 12.08
C GLY A 46 10.95 -10.71 10.73
N LYS A 47 10.04 -10.35 9.84
CA LYS A 47 10.06 -10.73 8.42
C LYS A 47 10.08 -9.49 7.53
N THR A 48 10.95 -9.51 6.52
CA THR A 48 11.03 -8.44 5.51
C THR A 48 10.18 -8.83 4.30
N TYR A 49 9.32 -7.91 3.88
CA TYR A 49 8.46 -8.03 2.72
C TYR A 49 8.95 -7.06 1.64
N TYR A 50 9.21 -7.59 0.45
CA TYR A 50 9.60 -6.79 -0.70
C TYR A 50 8.40 -6.52 -1.59
N GLY A 51 8.33 -5.31 -2.11
CA GLY A 51 7.28 -4.90 -3.02
C GLY A 51 7.79 -3.97 -4.11
N SER A 52 6.92 -3.74 -5.09
CA SER A 52 7.22 -2.83 -6.20
C SER A 52 5.94 -2.29 -6.82
N CYS A 53 6.05 -1.13 -7.46
CA CYS A 53 5.06 -0.70 -8.43
C CYS A 53 5.14 -1.57 -9.69
N HIS A 54 4.09 -1.58 -10.51
CA HIS A 54 4.04 -2.41 -11.73
C HIS A 54 5.22 -2.24 -12.69
N CYS A 55 5.76 -1.02 -12.82
CA CYS A 55 6.88 -0.72 -13.72
C CYS A 55 8.25 -0.73 -13.04
N GLU A 56 8.31 -1.18 -11.78
CA GLU A 56 9.55 -1.32 -10.98
C GLU A 56 10.28 -0.01 -10.65
N ALA A 57 9.81 1.14 -11.14
CA ALA A 57 10.40 2.45 -10.86
C ALA A 57 10.37 2.85 -9.37
N VAL A 58 9.49 2.22 -8.59
CA VAL A 58 9.41 2.35 -7.13
C VAL A 58 9.42 0.94 -6.54
N THR A 59 10.34 0.69 -5.60
CA THR A 59 10.42 -0.58 -4.86
C THR A 59 10.42 -0.33 -3.36
N THR A 60 9.91 -1.29 -2.59
CA THR A 60 9.75 -1.16 -1.14
C THR A 60 10.31 -2.37 -0.42
N ALA A 61 10.87 -2.13 0.76
CA ALA A 61 11.15 -3.15 1.76
C ALA A 61 10.41 -2.78 3.05
N VAL A 62 9.61 -3.71 3.58
CA VAL A 62 8.79 -3.51 4.78
C VAL A 62 9.12 -4.59 5.80
N ARG A 63 9.69 -4.19 6.92
CA ARG A 63 10.04 -5.09 8.03
C ARG A 63 8.91 -5.11 9.05
N LEU A 64 8.32 -6.28 9.27
CA LEU A 64 7.22 -6.48 10.21
C LEU A 64 7.64 -7.42 11.35
N ASP A 65 7.12 -7.18 12.55
CA ASP A 65 7.31 -8.03 13.72
C ASP A 65 6.34 -9.22 13.62
N GLY A 66 6.82 -10.28 12.97
CA GLY A 66 6.03 -11.43 12.58
C GLY A 66 5.65 -11.46 11.10
N SER A 67 4.94 -12.52 10.73
CA SER A 67 4.60 -12.90 9.37
C SER A 67 3.10 -12.69 9.09
N LEU A 68 2.82 -12.11 7.93
CA LEU A 68 1.49 -11.89 7.37
C LEU A 68 0.82 -13.21 6.98
N GLU A 69 1.58 -14.18 6.45
CA GLU A 69 1.04 -15.42 5.86
C GLU A 69 0.61 -16.45 6.92
N ASP A 70 1.31 -16.51 8.05
CA ASP A 70 0.99 -17.43 9.16
C ASP A 70 0.20 -16.76 10.31
N GLY A 71 -0.08 -15.46 10.19
CA GLY A 71 -0.85 -14.69 11.18
C GLY A 71 -0.11 -14.40 12.49
N THR A 72 1.22 -14.55 12.52
CA THR A 72 2.03 -14.15 13.68
C THR A 72 2.14 -12.63 13.78
N TYR A 73 2.04 -11.88 12.68
CA TYR A 73 1.93 -10.41 12.71
C TYR A 73 0.66 -9.96 13.45
N LYS A 74 0.82 -9.11 14.48
CA LYS A 74 -0.29 -8.62 15.34
C LYS A 74 -0.71 -7.18 15.06
N GLY A 75 -0.04 -6.50 14.13
CA GLY A 75 -0.42 -5.14 13.75
C GLY A 75 -1.70 -5.09 12.91
N LEU A 76 -2.17 -3.87 12.65
CA LEU A 76 -3.41 -3.64 11.91
C LEU A 76 -3.22 -3.93 10.42
N LEU A 77 -4.05 -4.83 9.89
CA LEU A 77 -4.30 -4.99 8.46
C LEU A 77 -5.72 -4.51 8.15
N LEU A 78 -5.90 -3.63 7.18
CA LEU A 78 -7.18 -2.91 7.00
C LEU A 78 -7.61 -2.79 5.53
N GLU A 79 -8.88 -3.02 5.29
CA GLU A 79 -9.57 -2.66 4.05
C GLU A 79 -10.68 -1.65 4.38
N CYS A 80 -10.80 -0.60 3.58
CA CYS A 80 -11.74 0.51 3.84
C CYS A 80 -12.59 0.80 2.61
N ASN A 81 -13.86 1.16 2.83
CA ASN A 81 -14.81 1.54 1.78
C ASN A 81 -14.96 3.07 1.59
N CYS A 82 -14.09 3.90 2.19
CA CYS A 82 -14.19 5.35 2.02
C CYS A 82 -14.02 5.75 0.54
N SER A 83 -14.38 6.98 0.21
CA SER A 83 -14.37 7.47 -1.18
C SER A 83 -13.04 7.27 -1.92
N PHE A 84 -11.92 7.31 -1.21
CA PHE A 84 -10.61 7.02 -1.79
C PHE A 84 -10.32 5.51 -1.84
N CYS A 85 -10.52 4.80 -0.72
CA CYS A 85 -10.16 3.39 -0.59
C CYS A 85 -11.08 2.45 -1.38
N ARG A 86 -12.21 2.93 -1.93
CA ARG A 86 -13.06 2.19 -2.88
C ARG A 86 -12.31 1.65 -4.11
N GLN A 87 -11.09 2.12 -4.36
CA GLN A 87 -10.13 1.56 -5.33
C GLN A 87 -9.64 0.15 -4.97
N GLY A 88 -9.96 -0.36 -3.78
CA GLY A 88 -9.71 -1.76 -3.37
C GLY A 88 -8.42 -1.98 -2.61
N TYR A 89 -7.81 -0.94 -2.04
CA TYR A 89 -6.55 -1.05 -1.31
C TYR A 89 -6.68 -1.83 0.00
N ALA A 90 -5.66 -2.64 0.30
CA ALA A 90 -5.49 -3.31 1.58
C ALA A 90 -4.22 -2.79 2.23
N TRP A 91 -4.29 -2.35 3.48
CA TRP A 91 -3.22 -1.60 4.14
C TRP A 91 -2.56 -2.40 5.25
N VAL A 92 -1.25 -2.20 5.40
CA VAL A 92 -0.51 -2.42 6.65
C VAL A 92 0.03 -1.07 7.12
N TYR A 93 0.21 -0.88 8.43
CA TYR A 93 0.60 0.39 9.05
C TYR A 93 1.94 0.32 9.80
N PRO A 94 3.07 0.10 9.12
CA PRO A 94 4.39 0.18 9.72
C PRO A 94 4.78 1.63 10.07
N THR A 95 5.71 1.78 11.00
CA THR A 95 6.41 3.03 11.30
C THR A 95 7.46 3.34 10.25
N SER A 96 7.98 4.57 10.25
CA SER A 96 9.01 5.02 9.32
C SER A 96 10.32 4.23 9.43
N LYS A 97 10.61 3.63 10.59
CA LYS A 97 11.79 2.76 10.79
C LYS A 97 11.62 1.35 10.20
N GLN A 98 10.39 0.97 9.88
CA GLN A 98 10.04 -0.35 9.35
C GLN A 98 9.98 -0.38 7.82
N ILE A 99 10.25 0.75 7.14
CA ILE A 99 10.06 0.86 5.70
C ILE A 99 11.27 1.52 5.05
N ALA A 100 11.73 0.92 3.95
CA ALA A 100 12.58 1.59 2.98
C ALA A 100 11.86 1.66 1.63
N ILE A 101 12.00 2.79 0.94
CA ILE A 101 11.39 3.04 -0.37
C ILE A 101 12.47 3.58 -1.29
N GLU A 102 12.76 2.85 -2.36
CA GLU A 102 13.64 3.27 -3.45
C GLU A 102 12.81 3.85 -4.61
N GLY A 103 13.37 4.83 -5.30
CA GLY A 103 12.69 5.51 -6.42
C GLY A 103 11.68 6.56 -5.99
N ARG A 104 11.89 7.23 -4.85
CA ARG A 104 11.00 8.31 -4.36
C ARG A 104 10.82 9.46 -5.35
N ASP A 105 11.79 9.70 -6.21
CA ASP A 105 11.72 10.65 -7.33
C ASP A 105 10.62 10.29 -8.35
N ASN A 106 10.27 9.01 -8.46
CA ASN A 106 9.17 8.50 -9.29
C ASN A 106 7.82 8.47 -8.57
N VAL A 107 7.70 9.05 -7.37
CA VAL A 107 6.45 9.10 -6.60
C VAL A 107 5.73 10.44 -6.80
N PHE A 108 4.47 10.37 -7.21
CA PHE A 108 3.50 11.45 -7.16
C PHE A 108 2.72 11.38 -5.85
N TYR A 109 2.50 12.55 -5.24
CA TYR A 109 1.78 12.67 -3.98
C TYR A 109 0.42 13.33 -4.20
N TYR A 110 -0.63 12.68 -3.70
CA TYR A 110 -2.00 13.20 -3.75
C TYR A 110 -2.54 13.45 -2.33
N THR A 111 -2.82 14.71 -2.02
CA THR A 111 -3.46 15.13 -0.76
C THR A 111 -4.96 15.36 -0.99
N PHE A 112 -5.78 14.99 -0.02
CA PHE A 112 -7.23 15.18 -0.05
C PHE A 112 -7.78 15.42 1.35
N ALA A 113 -9.06 15.80 1.45
CA ALA A 113 -9.76 16.05 2.70
C ALA A 113 -9.00 17.03 3.63
N ASP A 114 -8.66 16.61 4.85
CA ASP A 114 -7.95 17.41 5.85
C ASP A 114 -6.44 17.57 5.58
N ARG A 115 -5.96 17.02 4.47
CA ARG A 115 -4.55 17.10 4.00
C ARG A 115 -3.53 16.53 5.00
N CYS A 116 -3.94 15.88 6.09
CA CYS A 116 -3.02 15.39 7.12
C CYS A 116 -2.13 14.24 6.62
N TRP A 117 -2.61 13.48 5.65
CA TRP A 117 -1.88 12.41 4.97
C TRP A 117 -1.90 12.63 3.45
N ARG A 118 -0.87 12.12 2.79
CA ARG A 118 -0.73 12.13 1.33
C ARG A 118 -0.56 10.71 0.78
N LYS A 119 -1.21 10.43 -0.34
CA LYS A 119 -1.18 9.13 -1.02
C LYS A 119 -0.02 9.09 -1.99
N MET A 120 0.71 7.98 -2.00
CA MET A 120 1.87 7.76 -2.84
C MET A 120 1.49 6.94 -4.06
N PHE A 121 1.71 7.49 -5.25
CA PHE A 121 1.46 6.83 -6.52
C PHE A 121 2.72 6.82 -7.38
N CYS A 122 2.97 5.75 -8.12
CA CYS A 122 4.01 5.78 -9.15
C CYS A 122 3.60 6.73 -10.30
N LYS A 123 4.47 7.69 -10.64
CA LYS A 123 4.27 8.63 -11.77
C LYS A 123 4.14 7.92 -13.12
N MET A 124 4.74 6.74 -13.25
CA MET A 124 4.88 6.03 -14.52
C MET A 124 3.72 5.06 -14.78
N CYS A 125 3.32 4.27 -13.77
CA CYS A 125 2.26 3.26 -13.94
C CYS A 125 0.98 3.55 -13.14
N GLY A 126 0.95 4.58 -12.29
CA GLY A 126 -0.23 4.93 -11.49
C GLY A 126 -0.52 3.99 -10.31
N GLU A 127 0.32 2.98 -10.07
CA GLU A 127 0.15 2.06 -8.93
C GLU A 127 0.23 2.81 -7.60
N ASN A 128 -0.69 2.51 -6.68
CA ASN A 128 -0.66 3.06 -5.33
C ASN A 128 0.30 2.27 -4.44
N ILE A 129 1.32 2.94 -3.93
CA ILE A 129 2.36 2.34 -3.09
C ILE A 129 1.97 2.38 -1.62
N GLY A 130 1.40 3.50 -1.18
CA GLY A 130 1.23 3.76 0.23
C GLY A 130 0.58 5.10 0.57
N THR A 131 0.62 5.42 1.86
CA THR A 131 0.25 6.71 2.43
C THR A 131 1.32 7.10 3.44
N GLU A 132 1.73 8.35 3.45
CA GLU A 132 2.61 8.90 4.48
C GLU A 132 2.02 10.21 5.03
N PRO A 133 2.43 10.64 6.24
CA PRO A 133 2.06 11.94 6.79
C PRO A 133 2.42 13.05 5.80
N ASN A 134 1.57 14.06 5.68
CA ASN A 134 1.87 15.20 4.85
C ASN A 134 2.77 16.19 5.61
N PRO A 135 4.01 16.44 5.15
CA PRO A 135 4.91 17.40 5.77
C PRO A 135 4.52 18.86 5.43
N ASP A 136 3.66 19.08 4.42
CA ASP A 136 3.39 20.40 3.86
C ASP A 136 2.31 21.19 4.62
N LEU A 137 1.86 20.71 5.79
CA LEU A 137 0.92 21.46 6.64
C LEU A 137 1.69 22.44 7.52
N THR A 138 1.27 23.71 7.52
CA THR A 138 1.81 24.71 8.45
C THR A 138 1.31 24.46 9.88
N GLU A 139 2.01 25.03 10.87
CA GLU A 139 1.57 24.98 12.26
C GLU A 139 0.17 25.59 12.45
N GLU A 140 -0.15 26.65 11.72
CA GLU A 140 -1.46 27.30 11.73
C GLU A 140 -2.55 26.38 11.17
N GLU A 141 -2.28 25.72 10.03
CA GLU A 141 -3.19 24.73 9.44
C GLU A 141 -3.42 23.56 10.39
N VAL A 142 -2.37 23.07 11.05
CA VAL A 142 -2.49 22.02 12.08
C VAL A 142 -3.33 22.52 13.25
N ALA A 143 -3.09 23.74 13.76
CA ALA A 143 -3.84 24.31 14.87
C ALA A 143 -5.33 24.48 14.55
N ALA A 144 -5.69 24.76 13.29
CA ALA A 144 -7.06 24.91 12.84
C ALA A 144 -7.85 23.58 12.77
N LEU A 145 -7.19 22.42 12.76
CA LEU A 145 -7.86 21.12 12.73
C LEU A 145 -8.67 20.88 14.03
N PRO A 146 -9.77 20.10 13.99
CA PRO A 146 -10.47 19.66 15.19
C PRO A 146 -9.54 18.97 16.18
N ARG A 147 -9.76 19.13 17.50
CA ARG A 147 -8.87 18.61 18.55
C ARG A 147 -8.47 17.14 18.33
N LEU A 148 -9.46 16.26 18.17
CA LEU A 148 -9.22 14.83 17.95
C LEU A 148 -8.38 14.54 16.71
N LYS A 149 -8.49 15.37 15.66
CA LYS A 149 -7.70 15.24 14.43
C LYS A 149 -6.25 15.67 14.63
N ARG A 150 -6.02 16.74 15.41
CA ARG A 150 -4.66 17.17 15.79
C ARG A 150 -3.95 16.11 16.61
N GLU A 151 -4.62 15.58 17.63
CA GLU A 151 -4.12 14.51 18.50
C GLU A 151 -3.79 13.27 17.66
N PHE A 152 -4.74 12.82 16.83
CA PHE A 152 -4.54 11.66 15.95
C PHE A 152 -3.37 11.86 14.98
N ARG A 153 -3.21 13.05 14.38
CA ARG A 153 -2.07 13.36 13.50
C ARG A 153 -0.75 13.32 14.26
N ALA A 154 -0.70 13.86 15.47
CA ALA A 154 0.52 13.86 16.29
C ALA A 154 0.95 12.43 16.66
N GLU A 155 0.01 11.62 17.15
CA GLU A 155 0.24 10.24 17.57
C GLU A 155 0.65 9.30 16.43
N HIS A 156 0.22 9.58 15.19
CA HIS A 156 0.44 8.71 14.02
C HIS A 156 1.36 9.36 12.97
N SER A 157 2.18 10.32 13.40
CA SER A 157 3.08 11.10 12.53
C SER A 157 4.31 10.33 12.04
N ASP A 158 4.56 9.13 12.57
CA ASP A 158 5.61 8.23 12.15
C ASP A 158 5.10 7.04 11.33
N ILE A 159 3.78 6.89 11.16
CA ILE A 159 3.15 5.76 10.47
C ILE A 159 3.03 6.02 8.97
N ASN A 160 3.54 5.08 8.18
CA ASN A 160 3.49 5.08 6.74
C ASN A 160 2.80 3.81 6.26
N SER A 161 1.54 3.92 5.81
CA SER A 161 0.81 2.73 5.38
C SER A 161 1.32 2.25 4.03
N ILE A 162 1.47 0.93 3.85
CA ILE A 162 1.84 0.31 2.57
C ILE A 162 0.66 -0.48 2.03
N ASN A 163 0.42 -0.38 0.73
CA ASN A 163 -0.59 -1.17 0.05
C ASN A 163 -0.07 -2.62 -0.05
N LEU A 164 -0.69 -3.55 0.67
CA LEU A 164 -0.34 -4.97 0.70
C LEU A 164 -0.34 -5.60 -0.69
N ARG A 165 -1.11 -5.06 -1.63
CA ARG A 165 -1.16 -5.56 -3.02
C ARG A 165 0.11 -5.31 -3.81
N THR A 166 1.01 -4.44 -3.34
CA THR A 166 2.32 -4.21 -3.98
C THR A 166 3.39 -5.17 -3.46
N ILE A 167 3.10 -5.98 -2.43
CA ILE A 167 4.05 -6.96 -1.88
C ILE A 167 4.12 -8.17 -2.81
N ASN A 168 5.34 -8.53 -3.21
CA ASN A 168 5.59 -9.62 -4.13
C ASN A 168 5.13 -10.96 -3.54
N GLY A 169 4.31 -11.70 -4.30
CA GLY A 169 3.87 -13.05 -3.94
C GLY A 169 2.87 -13.13 -2.78
N LEU A 170 2.38 -12.00 -2.26
CA LEU A 170 1.42 -11.99 -1.16
C LEU A 170 -0.01 -12.20 -1.66
N ASP A 171 -0.64 -13.32 -1.25
CA ASP A 171 -2.07 -13.52 -1.47
C ASP A 171 -2.88 -12.77 -0.40
N VAL A 172 -3.23 -11.52 -0.72
CA VAL A 172 -4.02 -10.64 0.16
C VAL A 172 -5.38 -11.25 0.55
N LYS A 173 -5.94 -12.20 -0.24
CA LYS A 173 -7.21 -12.86 0.09
C LYS A 173 -7.11 -13.83 1.26
N GLN A 174 -5.91 -14.32 1.56
CA GLN A 174 -5.65 -15.22 2.70
C GLN A 174 -5.47 -14.47 4.02
N LEU A 175 -5.27 -13.14 3.95
CA LEU A 175 -5.06 -12.31 5.13
C LEU A 175 -6.37 -11.99 5.84
N LYS A 176 -6.31 -11.96 7.18
CA LYS A 176 -7.44 -11.51 8.01
C LYS A 176 -7.44 -9.98 8.13
N LEU A 177 -8.03 -9.32 7.14
CA LEU A 177 -8.17 -7.85 7.11
C LEU A 177 -9.34 -7.38 8.00
N ARG A 178 -9.12 -6.35 8.81
CA ARG A 178 -10.21 -5.59 9.44
C ARG A 178 -10.92 -4.79 8.34
N ARG A 179 -12.25 -4.87 8.30
CA ARG A 179 -13.05 -4.03 7.41
C ARG A 179 -13.49 -2.78 8.16
N GLU A 180 -13.18 -1.62 7.58
CA GLU A 180 -13.50 -0.32 8.12
C GLU A 180 -14.60 0.34 7.29
N ASP A 181 -15.68 0.77 7.95
CA ASP A 181 -16.76 1.52 7.33
C ASP A 181 -16.42 3.01 7.24
N GLY A 182 -15.37 3.33 6.49
CA GLY A 182 -14.95 4.70 6.26
C GLY A 182 -15.98 5.54 5.51
N TRP A 183 -16.93 4.93 4.79
CA TRP A 183 -18.04 5.64 4.16
C TRP A 183 -18.89 6.38 5.19
N ASN A 184 -19.35 5.68 6.23
CA ASN A 184 -20.18 6.27 7.29
C ASN A 184 -19.34 6.97 8.37
N ASN A 185 -18.15 6.44 8.69
CA ASN A 185 -17.34 6.92 9.81
C ASN A 185 -16.51 8.17 9.48
N LEU A 186 -15.97 8.27 8.26
CA LEU A 186 -15.16 9.43 7.88
C LEU A 186 -16.01 10.53 7.22
N LYS A 187 -17.10 10.11 6.55
CA LYS A 187 -17.95 10.90 5.64
C LYS A 187 -17.12 11.59 4.53
N PRO A 188 -17.61 11.63 3.27
CA PRO A 188 -16.91 12.37 2.23
C PRO A 188 -16.80 13.85 2.64
N GLN A 189 -15.58 14.34 2.80
CA GLN A 189 -15.28 15.76 3.07
C GLN A 189 -15.29 16.59 1.78
N TYR A 190 -15.60 15.98 0.63
CA TYR A 190 -15.71 16.64 -0.66
C TYR A 190 -17.18 16.70 -1.07
N VAL A 191 -17.55 17.81 -1.72
CA VAL A 191 -18.85 17.94 -2.39
C VAL A 191 -18.67 17.40 -3.81
N TYR A 192 -19.55 16.48 -4.24
CA TYR A 192 -19.58 16.07 -5.65
C TYR A 192 -19.88 17.31 -6.51
N PRO A 193 -19.08 17.58 -7.55
CA PRO A 193 -19.40 18.64 -8.51
C PRO A 193 -20.72 18.36 -9.23
#